data_AF-A0A1V9V8U3-F1
#
_entry.id   AF-A0A1V9V8U3-F1
#
_cell.length_a   1.000
_cell.length_b   1.000
_cell.length_c   1.000
_cell.angle_alpha   90.00
_cell.angle_beta   90.00
_cell.angle_gamma   90.00
#
_symmetry.space_group_name_H-M   'P 1'
#
loop_
_entity.id
_entity.type
_entity.pdbx_description
1 polymer ?
#
loop_
_entity_poly.entity_id
_entity_poly.type
_entity_poly.pdbx_seq_one_letter_code
_entity_poly.pdbx_strand_id
1 'polypeptide(L)'
;DDVLIYQGVTLGGVSLNKGKRHPTIKSNVVIGSGAKVLGNITIGANSKIGANSVVVCDVPDNSTAVGVPAKIIKKDNKNCKLAHGDLPDINKEMFKYLLERIHVLEVALKEEDGIDVSEKDKKLELEYTSFIEAMNSIKRQDS
;
A
#
# COMPACT_ATOMS: atom_id res chain seq x y z
N ASP A 1 -13.09 -14.36 -20.92
CA ASP A 1 -12.19 -15.11 -21.83
C ASP A 1 -10.76 -14.60 -21.70
N ASP A 2 -9.75 -15.44 -21.97
CA ASP A 2 -8.32 -15.09 -21.91
C ASP A 2 -7.81 -14.58 -20.54
N VAL A 3 -8.09 -15.32 -19.48
CA VAL A 3 -7.58 -15.03 -18.13
C VAL A 3 -6.31 -15.83 -17.86
N LEU A 4 -5.24 -15.15 -17.44
CA LEU A 4 -3.99 -15.77 -17.02
C LEU A 4 -3.92 -15.83 -15.49
N ILE A 5 -3.82 -17.03 -14.93
CA ILE A 5 -3.75 -17.27 -13.48
C ILE A 5 -2.45 -18.00 -13.17
N TYR A 6 -1.58 -17.39 -12.37
CA TYR A 6 -0.33 -18.01 -11.93
C TYR A 6 -0.53 -18.90 -10.70
N GLN A 7 0.50 -19.66 -10.33
CA GLN A 7 0.47 -20.60 -9.20
C GLN A 7 0.16 -19.92 -7.86
N GLY A 8 -0.52 -20.65 -6.98
CA GLY A 8 -0.81 -20.19 -5.61
C GLY A 8 -1.89 -19.10 -5.51
N VAL A 9 -2.57 -18.77 -6.60
CA VAL A 9 -3.70 -17.84 -6.59
C VAL A 9 -4.89 -18.44 -5.83
N THR A 10 -5.57 -17.61 -5.04
CA THR A 10 -6.80 -17.98 -4.34
C THR A 10 -7.93 -17.07 -4.80
N LEU A 11 -9.00 -17.68 -5.33
CA LEU A 11 -10.29 -17.01 -5.59
C LEU A 11 -11.26 -17.44 -4.49
N GLY A 12 -11.22 -16.75 -3.35
CA GLY A 12 -11.89 -17.18 -2.11
C GLY A 12 -13.17 -16.41 -1.84
N GLY A 13 -14.09 -17.02 -1.08
CA GLY A 13 -15.26 -16.32 -0.56
C GLY A 13 -15.08 -15.86 0.88
N VAL A 14 -15.79 -14.79 1.26
CA VAL A 14 -15.72 -14.18 2.61
C VAL A 14 -16.97 -14.42 3.46
N SER A 15 -18.00 -15.06 2.90
CA SER A 15 -19.30 -15.27 3.57
C SER A 15 -19.71 -16.75 3.59
N LEU A 16 -20.34 -17.16 4.69
CA LEU A 16 -20.97 -18.47 4.86
C LEU A 16 -22.38 -18.55 4.26
N ASN A 17 -22.96 -17.41 3.89
CA ASN A 17 -24.31 -17.34 3.33
C ASN A 17 -24.39 -18.03 1.96
N LYS A 18 -25.55 -18.62 1.67
CA LYS A 18 -25.85 -19.21 0.35
C LYS A 18 -26.03 -18.07 -0.66
N GLY A 19 -25.18 -18.03 -1.69
CA GLY A 19 -25.21 -17.02 -2.74
C GLY A 19 -23.88 -16.87 -3.45
N LYS A 20 -23.79 -15.90 -4.38
CA LYS A 20 -22.53 -15.53 -5.03
C LYS A 20 -21.60 -14.91 -3.98
N ARG A 21 -20.50 -15.60 -3.71
CA ARG A 21 -19.53 -15.25 -2.66
C ARG A 21 -18.08 -15.23 -3.11
N HIS A 22 -17.81 -15.68 -4.34
CA HIS A 22 -16.48 -15.74 -4.94
C HIS A 22 -16.34 -14.68 -6.03
N PRO A 23 -15.10 -14.29 -6.37
CA PRO A 23 -14.86 -13.24 -7.34
C PRO A 23 -15.44 -13.55 -8.72
N THR A 24 -15.62 -12.49 -9.50
CA THR A 24 -15.95 -12.53 -10.92
C THR A 24 -14.78 -11.92 -11.69
N ILE A 25 -14.20 -12.68 -12.61
CA ILE A 25 -13.03 -12.25 -13.39
C ILE A 25 -13.47 -11.97 -14.82
N LYS A 26 -13.28 -10.75 -15.30
CA LYS A 26 -13.56 -10.37 -16.69
C LYS A 26 -12.41 -10.78 -17.63
N SER A 27 -12.57 -10.50 -18.92
CA SER A 27 -11.63 -10.92 -19.95
C SER A 27 -10.26 -10.24 -19.87
N ASN A 28 -9.22 -10.92 -20.38
CA ASN A 28 -7.84 -10.41 -20.43
C ASN A 28 -7.23 -10.05 -19.07
N VAL A 29 -7.72 -10.65 -17.99
CA VAL A 29 -7.18 -10.42 -16.65
C VAL A 29 -5.94 -11.27 -16.41
N VAL A 30 -4.92 -10.68 -15.80
CA VAL A 30 -3.72 -11.41 -15.35
C VAL A 30 -3.68 -11.40 -13.84
N ILE A 31 -3.59 -12.58 -13.21
CA ILE A 31 -3.52 -12.73 -11.75
C ILE A 31 -2.17 -13.33 -11.37
N GLY A 32 -1.29 -12.49 -10.80
CA GLY A 32 0.05 -12.84 -10.37
C GLY A 32 0.11 -13.95 -9.32
N SER A 33 1.26 -14.62 -9.22
CA SER A 33 1.45 -15.78 -8.33
C SER A 33 1.15 -15.43 -6.88
N GLY A 34 0.48 -16.33 -6.16
CA GLY A 34 0.18 -16.15 -4.74
C GLY A 34 -0.91 -15.12 -4.40
N ALA A 35 -1.49 -14.43 -5.39
CA ALA A 35 -2.52 -13.41 -5.14
C ALA A 35 -3.78 -14.02 -4.50
N LYS A 36 -4.40 -13.28 -3.58
CA LYS A 36 -5.65 -13.65 -2.92
C LYS A 36 -6.73 -12.66 -3.31
N VAL A 37 -7.71 -13.11 -4.08
CA VAL A 37 -8.87 -12.33 -4.50
C VAL A 37 -10.06 -12.86 -3.71
N LEU A 38 -10.61 -12.05 -2.82
CA LEU A 38 -11.54 -12.50 -1.79
C LEU A 38 -12.88 -11.76 -1.87
N GLY A 39 -13.96 -12.53 -1.89
CA GLY A 39 -15.33 -12.05 -1.80
C GLY A 39 -16.06 -11.95 -3.15
N ASN A 40 -17.32 -11.52 -3.09
CA ASN A 40 -18.12 -11.25 -4.29
C ASN A 40 -17.70 -9.91 -4.91
N ILE A 41 -16.51 -9.88 -5.50
CA ILE A 41 -15.91 -8.72 -6.16
C ILE A 41 -15.67 -8.99 -7.63
N THR A 42 -15.65 -7.94 -8.44
CA THR A 42 -15.41 -8.01 -9.88
C THR A 42 -14.02 -7.46 -10.21
N ILE A 43 -13.24 -8.26 -10.94
CA ILE A 43 -11.99 -7.82 -11.54
C ILE A 43 -12.28 -7.45 -12.99
N GLY A 44 -12.13 -6.15 -13.28
CA GLY A 44 -12.41 -5.55 -14.57
C GLY A 44 -11.55 -6.09 -15.72
N ALA A 45 -12.00 -5.85 -16.96
CA ALA A 45 -11.33 -6.36 -18.15
C ALA A 45 -9.97 -5.68 -18.36
N ASN A 46 -9.01 -6.43 -18.92
CA ASN A 46 -7.63 -5.98 -19.16
C ASN A 46 -6.88 -5.55 -17.87
N SER A 47 -7.36 -5.96 -16.70
CA SER A 47 -6.75 -5.61 -15.42
C SER A 47 -5.70 -6.61 -14.96
N LYS A 48 -4.76 -6.17 -14.13
CA LYS A 48 -3.66 -6.98 -13.61
C LYS A 48 -3.67 -7.00 -12.09
N ILE A 49 -3.54 -8.17 -11.50
CA ILE A 49 -3.36 -8.35 -10.06
C ILE A 49 -1.89 -8.71 -9.82
N GLY A 50 -1.22 -7.96 -8.94
CA GLY A 50 0.16 -8.23 -8.56
C GLY A 50 0.33 -9.55 -7.84
N ALA A 51 1.55 -10.10 -7.89
CA ALA A 51 1.91 -11.26 -7.07
C ALA A 51 1.70 -10.96 -5.58
N ASN A 52 1.29 -11.98 -4.81
CA ASN A 52 1.02 -11.92 -3.37
C ASN A 52 0.07 -10.80 -2.91
N SER A 53 -0.70 -10.19 -3.82
CA SER A 53 -1.61 -9.10 -3.48
C SER A 53 -2.90 -9.62 -2.87
N VAL A 54 -3.49 -8.88 -1.92
CA VAL A 54 -4.76 -9.23 -1.26
C VAL A 54 -5.84 -8.25 -1.70
N VAL A 55 -6.73 -8.70 -2.58
CA VAL A 55 -7.78 -7.91 -3.22
C VAL A 55 -9.11 -8.19 -2.55
N VAL A 56 -9.70 -7.16 -1.95
CA VAL A 56 -10.95 -7.22 -1.17
C VAL A 56 -12.03 -6.26 -1.69
N CYS A 57 -11.78 -5.59 -2.81
CA CYS A 57 -12.69 -4.65 -3.45
C CYS A 57 -12.66 -4.81 -4.97
N ASP A 58 -13.69 -4.29 -5.65
CA ASP A 58 -13.76 -4.29 -7.11
C ASP A 58 -12.58 -3.57 -7.76
N VAL A 59 -12.05 -4.16 -8.82
CA VAL A 59 -10.98 -3.57 -9.63
C VAL A 59 -11.58 -3.08 -10.94
N PRO A 60 -11.52 -1.77 -11.25
CA PRO A 60 -12.00 -1.23 -12.52
C PRO A 60 -11.29 -1.85 -13.73
N ASP A 61 -11.90 -1.71 -14.91
CA ASP A 61 -11.28 -2.12 -16.17
C ASP A 61 -9.96 -1.34 -16.41
N ASN A 62 -9.02 -1.94 -17.14
CA ASN A 62 -7.70 -1.36 -17.48
C ASN A 62 -6.89 -0.88 -16.26
N SER A 63 -6.99 -1.55 -15.11
CA SER A 63 -6.34 -1.13 -13.87
C SER A 63 -5.39 -2.20 -13.33
N THR A 64 -4.45 -1.80 -12.48
CA THR A 64 -3.52 -2.73 -11.81
C THR A 64 -3.73 -2.65 -10.31
N ALA A 65 -3.97 -3.78 -9.64
CA ALA A 65 -4.13 -3.86 -8.19
C ALA A 65 -2.93 -4.56 -7.56
N VAL A 66 -2.25 -3.91 -6.61
CA VAL A 66 -1.02 -4.43 -5.97
C VAL A 66 -0.99 -4.16 -4.47
N GLY A 67 -0.34 -5.05 -3.71
CA GLY A 67 -0.08 -4.87 -2.28
C GLY A 67 -1.08 -5.57 -1.35
N VAL A 68 -0.89 -5.36 -0.05
CA VAL A 68 -1.70 -5.93 1.03
C VAL A 68 -2.03 -4.81 2.05
N PRO A 69 -3.29 -4.32 2.12
CA PRO A 69 -4.38 -4.56 1.17
C PRO A 69 -4.07 -3.95 -0.22
N ALA A 70 -4.66 -4.51 -1.28
CA ALA A 70 -4.36 -4.08 -2.63
C ALA A 70 -4.83 -2.65 -2.90
N LYS A 71 -3.93 -1.82 -3.44
CA LYS A 71 -4.23 -0.47 -3.95
C LYS A 71 -4.41 -0.51 -5.46
N ILE A 72 -5.41 0.21 -5.96
CA ILE A 72 -5.75 0.27 -7.38
C ILE A 72 -4.98 1.42 -8.03
N ILE A 73 -4.13 1.08 -9.00
CA ILE A 73 -3.38 2.00 -9.83
C ILE A 73 -4.06 2.00 -11.20
N LYS A 74 -4.68 3.13 -11.58
CA LYS A 74 -5.24 3.29 -12.92
C LYS A 74 -4.11 3.34 -13.94
N LYS A 75 -4.25 2.58 -15.03
CA LYS A 75 -3.34 2.66 -16.16
C LYS A 75 -3.67 3.95 -16.91
N ASP A 76 -3.05 5.05 -16.50
CA ASP A 76 -3.06 6.26 -17.32
C ASP A 76 -2.33 5.94 -18.64
N ASN A 77 -2.72 6.61 -19.72
CA ASN A 77 -2.32 6.29 -21.10
C ASN A 77 -0.85 6.66 -21.42
N LYS A 78 0.04 6.51 -20.44
CA LYS A 78 1.48 6.67 -20.56
C LYS A 78 2.10 5.30 -20.35
N ASN A 79 3.00 4.94 -21.26
CA ASN A 79 3.85 3.75 -21.19
C ASN A 79 4.67 3.77 -19.88
N CYS A 80 4.07 3.35 -18.78
CA CYS A 80 4.78 3.19 -17.53
C CYS A 80 5.26 1.74 -17.48
N LYS A 81 6.50 1.54 -17.99
CA LYS A 81 7.45 0.62 -17.34
C LYS A 81 7.23 0.78 -15.84
N LEU A 82 7.04 -0.31 -15.10
CA LEU A 82 6.77 -0.34 -13.66
C LEU A 82 7.63 0.69 -12.91
N ALA A 83 7.13 1.92 -12.80
CA ALA A 83 7.80 3.02 -12.15
C ALA A 83 7.37 2.91 -10.70
N HIS A 84 8.03 1.99 -9.98
CA HIS A 84 7.82 1.78 -8.56
C HIS A 84 8.25 2.99 -7.70
N GLY A 85 8.62 4.13 -8.31
CA GLY A 85 9.11 5.33 -7.63
C GLY A 85 8.26 6.60 -7.77
N ASP A 86 7.27 6.68 -8.68
CA ASP A 86 6.68 7.97 -9.07
C ASP A 86 5.15 8.05 -8.91
N LEU A 87 4.60 7.50 -7.83
CA LEU A 87 3.32 8.00 -7.32
C LEU A 87 3.63 9.13 -6.33
N PRO A 88 2.93 10.28 -6.36
CA PRO A 88 2.98 11.19 -5.22
C PRO A 88 2.49 10.37 -4.02
N ASP A 89 3.43 10.00 -3.16
CA ASP A 89 3.11 9.23 -1.97
C ASP A 89 2.27 10.15 -1.09
N ILE A 90 0.95 9.92 -1.09
CA ILE A 90 0.00 10.68 -0.27
C ILE A 90 0.47 10.68 1.19
N ASN A 91 1.15 9.62 1.62
CA ASN A 91 1.76 9.59 2.94
C ASN A 91 2.91 10.58 3.04
N LYS A 92 3.81 10.65 2.05
CA LYS A 92 4.93 11.63 2.05
C LYS A 92 4.42 13.06 2.11
N GLU A 93 3.42 13.42 1.31
CA GLU A 93 2.85 14.77 1.32
C GLU A 93 2.13 15.06 2.65
N MET A 94 1.40 14.08 3.19
CA MET A 94 0.75 14.20 4.50
C MET A 94 1.76 14.30 5.64
N PHE A 95 2.83 13.50 5.62
CA PHE A 95 3.91 13.56 6.60
C PHE A 95 4.65 14.89 6.53
N LYS A 96 4.89 15.42 5.33
CA LYS A 96 5.46 16.75 5.14
C LYS A 96 4.57 17.82 5.79
N TYR A 97 3.27 17.82 5.51
CA TYR A 97 2.33 18.75 6.14
C TYR A 97 2.32 18.62 7.66
N LEU A 98 2.31 17.40 8.19
CA LEU A 98 2.33 17.17 9.63
C LEU A 98 3.62 17.68 10.28
N LEU A 99 4.79 17.41 9.67
CA LEU A 99 6.08 17.91 10.15
C LEU A 99 6.12 19.44 10.15
N GLU A 100 5.68 20.08 9.07
CA GLU A 100 5.61 21.53 9.00
C GLU A 100 4.63 22.11 10.04
N ARG A 101 3.49 21.45 10.26
CA ARG A 101 2.49 21.89 11.25
C ARG A 101 2.99 21.72 12.69
N ILE A 102 3.68 20.62 13.00
CA ILE A 102 4.30 20.39 14.31
C ILE A 102 5.37 21.44 14.57
N HIS A 103 6.24 21.72 13.59
CA HIS A 103 7.29 22.73 13.73
C HIS A 103 6.72 24.12 14.08
N VAL A 104 5.64 24.54 13.42
CA VAL A 104 4.95 25.81 13.74
C VAL A 104 4.44 25.83 15.18
N LEU A 105 3.90 24.71 15.68
CA LEU A 105 3.39 24.63 17.05
C LEU A 105 4.52 24.62 18.09
N GLU A 106 5.63 23.95 17.82
CA GLU A 106 6.80 23.92 18.70
C GLU A 106 7.43 25.30 18.85
N VAL A 107 7.53 26.06 17.76
CA VAL A 107 8.02 27.45 17.78
C VAL A 107 7.08 28.32 18.62
N ALA A 108 5.77 28.23 18.40
CA ALA A 108 4.79 29.00 19.17
C ALA A 108 4.84 28.71 20.67
N LEU A 109 4.91 27.42 21.07
CA LEU A 109 5.02 27.02 22.48
C LEU A 109 6.32 27.49 23.15
N LYS A 110 7.43 27.53 22.39
CA LYS A 110 8.72 28.00 22.89
C LYS A 110 8.72 29.52 23.10
N GLU A 111 8.06 30.27 22.23
CA GLU A 111 7.96 31.73 22.32
C GLU A 111 6.96 32.20 23.37
N GLU A 112 5.82 31.51 23.53
CA GLU A 112 4.71 31.96 24.39
C GLU A 112 4.79 31.43 25.83
N ASP A 113 5.09 30.15 26.03
CA ASP A 113 5.10 29.51 27.35
C ASP A 113 6.52 29.26 27.90
N GLY A 114 7.57 29.56 27.11
CA GLY A 114 8.97 29.29 27.48
C GLY A 114 9.29 27.80 27.66
N ILE A 115 8.43 26.91 27.17
CA ILE A 115 8.57 25.46 27.29
C ILE A 115 9.59 25.00 26.24
N ASP A 116 10.82 24.72 26.69
CA ASP A 116 11.84 24.12 25.82
C ASP A 116 11.67 22.60 25.75
N VAL A 117 11.23 22.12 24.59
CA VAL A 117 11.03 20.70 24.29
C VAL A 117 12.28 20.01 23.74
N SER A 118 13.40 20.72 23.56
CA SER A 118 14.62 20.23 22.92
C SER A 118 15.17 18.93 23.51
N GLU A 119 15.08 18.73 24.83
CA GLU A 119 15.54 17.49 25.48
C GLU A 119 14.63 16.29 25.17
N LYS A 120 13.32 16.51 25.05
CA LYS A 120 12.38 15.45 24.66
C LYS A 120 12.54 15.09 23.17
N ASP A 121 12.80 16.09 22.34
CA ASP A 121 13.04 15.94 20.91
C ASP A 121 14.31 15.12 20.63
N LYS A 122 15.44 15.47 21.28
CA LYS A 122 16.68 14.68 21.23
C LYS A 122 16.46 13.22 21.65
N LYS A 123 15.63 12.97 22.67
CA LYS A 123 15.31 11.62 23.12
C LYS A 123 14.56 10.84 22.05
N LEU A 124 13.57 11.45 21.39
CA LEU A 124 12.81 10.85 20.30
C LEU A 124 13.71 10.53 19.09
N GLU A 125 14.61 11.43 18.73
CA GLU A 125 15.61 11.20 17.67
C GLU A 125 16.53 10.01 17.99
N LEU A 126 16.95 9.89 19.25
CA LEU A 126 17.79 8.77 19.70
C LEU A 126 17.03 7.44 19.64
N GLU A 127 15.76 7.43 20.05
CA GLU A 127 14.88 6.26 19.97
C GLU A 127 14.63 5.85 18.51
N TYR A 128 14.37 6.81 17.62
CA TYR A 128 14.18 6.57 16.19
C TYR A 128 15.45 6.02 15.54
N THR A 129 16.61 6.63 15.81
CA THR A 129 17.89 6.18 15.26
C THR A 129 18.20 4.75 15.69
N SER A 130 17.99 4.44 16.97
CA SER A 130 18.16 3.09 17.52
C SER A 130 17.23 2.07 16.85
N PHE A 131 15.98 2.44 16.60
CA PHE A 131 15.02 1.60 15.88
C PHE A 131 15.45 1.35 14.43
N ILE A 132 15.89 2.38 13.70
CA ILE A 132 16.36 2.25 12.31
C ILE A 132 17.61 1.37 12.23
N GLU A 133 18.55 1.53 13.16
CA GLU A 133 19.74 0.68 13.25
C GLU A 133 19.37 -0.79 13.47
N ALA A 134 18.45 -1.07 14.40
CA ALA A 134 17.94 -2.42 14.65
C ALA A 134 17.30 -3.03 13.38
N MET A 135 16.44 -2.26 12.70
CA MET A 135 15.79 -2.69 11.46
C MET A 135 16.79 -2.98 10.32
N ASN A 136 17.84 -2.16 10.19
CA ASN A 136 18.90 -2.35 9.19
C ASN A 136 19.87 -3.47 9.55
N SER A 137 19.97 -3.83 10.84
CA SER A 137 20.72 -5.01 11.31
C SER A 137 20.00 -6.31 10.94
N ILE A 138 18.67 -6.36 11.12
CA ILE A 138 17.83 -7.51 10.77
C ILE A 138 17.92 -7.82 9.27
N LYS A 139 17.85 -6.80 8.40
CA LYS A 139 17.97 -6.98 6.94
C LYS A 139 19.33 -7.54 6.47
N ARG A 140 20.39 -7.43 7.26
CA ARG A 140 21.74 -7.92 6.91
C ARG A 140 21.99 -9.38 7.31
N GLN A 141 21.10 -10.00 8.10
CA GLN A 141 21.23 -11.41 8.50
C GLN A 141 20.57 -12.38 7.51
N ASP A 142 19.70 -11.87 6.64
CA ASP A 142 18.93 -12.66 5.66
C ASP A 142 19.53 -12.64 4.24
N SER A 143 20.76 -12.16 4.07
CA SER A 143 21.51 -12.07 2.80
C SER A 143 22.84 -12.79 2.88
#